data_AF-A0A3D6EBR7-F1
#
_entry.id   AF-A0A3D6EBR7-F1
#
_cell.length_a   1.000
_cell.length_b   1.000
_cell.length_c   1.000
_cell.angle_alpha   90.00
_cell.angle_beta   90.00
_cell.angle_gamma   90.00
#
_symmetry.space_group_name_H-M   'P 1'
#
loop_
_entity.id
_entity.type
_entity.pdbx_description
1 polymer ?
#
loop_
_entity_poly.entity_id
_entity_poly.type
_entity_poly.pdbx_seq_one_letter_code
_entity_poly.pdbx_strand_id
1 'polypeptide(L)'
;MIRIVKQIFVRSLDTEGEWLLLPLVPTTATLDMGHTPEEAGDLTSYQLEATLRFCPDTARHNLCVKVVFDDDSSATFGTEDLPVKLEITQAETTVIECDYEC
;
A
#
# COMPACT_ATOMS: atom_id res chain seq x y z
N MET A 1 -8.07 2.92 13.26
CA MET A 1 -6.89 2.60 14.11
C MET A 1 -5.69 2.55 13.19
N ILE A 2 -4.61 3.28 13.51
CA ILE A 2 -3.44 3.38 12.63
C ILE A 2 -2.42 2.30 12.99
N ARG A 3 -1.95 1.53 11.99
CA ARG A 3 -0.87 0.55 12.10
C ARG A 3 0.32 0.91 11.21
N ILE A 4 1.53 0.66 11.72
CA ILE A 4 2.78 0.86 10.97
C ILE A 4 3.01 -0.31 10.02
N VAL A 5 3.27 0.01 8.76
CA VAL A 5 3.48 -0.99 7.71
C VAL A 5 4.97 -1.20 7.47
N LYS A 6 5.39 -2.47 7.51
CA LYS A 6 6.77 -2.91 7.27
C LYS A 6 7.00 -3.19 5.78
N GLN A 7 6.09 -3.95 5.16
CA GLN A 7 6.17 -4.32 3.73
C GLN A 7 4.77 -4.40 3.11
N ILE A 8 4.69 -4.11 1.80
CA ILE A 8 3.46 -4.26 1.01
C ILE A 8 3.80 -5.09 -0.21
N PHE A 9 3.08 -6.19 -0.38
CA PHE A 9 3.13 -7.03 -1.55
C PHE A 9 1.85 -6.84 -2.35
N VAL A 10 1.97 -6.84 -3.67
CA VAL A 10 0.84 -6.75 -4.59
C VAL A 10 0.89 -7.90 -5.57
N ARG A 11 -0.28 -8.39 -5.94
CA ARG A 11 -0.45 -9.38 -6.99
C ARG A 11 -1.54 -8.89 -7.92
N SER A 12 -1.24 -8.87 -9.23
CA SER A 12 -2.26 -8.56 -10.22
C SER A 12 -3.29 -9.68 -10.29
N LEU A 13 -4.56 -9.31 -10.39
CA LEU A 13 -5.67 -10.20 -10.67
C LEU A 13 -5.96 -10.28 -12.18
N ASP A 14 -5.50 -9.30 -12.96
CA ASP A 14 -5.68 -9.26 -14.41
C ASP A 14 -4.66 -10.15 -15.16
N THR A 15 -3.60 -10.58 -14.48
CA THR A 15 -2.54 -11.45 -15.02
C THR A 15 -2.17 -12.50 -14.00
N GLU A 16 -1.87 -13.72 -14.46
CA GLU A 16 -1.28 -14.75 -13.58
C GLU A 16 0.14 -14.31 -13.20
N GLY A 17 0.24 -13.65 -12.04
CA GLY A 17 1.50 -13.13 -11.50
C GLY A 17 1.82 -13.66 -10.11
N GLU A 18 3.09 -13.59 -9.75
CA GLU A 18 3.57 -13.81 -8.39
C GLU A 18 3.35 -12.57 -7.52
N TRP A 19 3.51 -12.73 -6.21
CA TRP A 19 3.51 -11.60 -5.27
C TRP A 19 4.74 -10.72 -5.50
N LEU A 20 4.52 -9.47 -5.86
CA LEU A 20 5.56 -8.48 -6.08
C LEU A 20 5.66 -7.55 -4.87
N LEU A 21 6.87 -7.38 -4.33
CA LEU A 21 7.13 -6.43 -3.25
C LEU A 21 7.14 -5.00 -3.80
N LEU A 22 6.31 -4.12 -3.23
CA LEU A 22 6.35 -2.70 -3.56
C LEU A 22 7.61 -2.05 -2.98
N PRO A 23 8.32 -1.20 -3.76
CA PRO A 23 9.56 -0.57 -3.34
C PRO A 23 9.29 0.61 -2.40
N LEU A 24 8.88 0.32 -1.17
CA LEU A 24 8.51 1.32 -0.18
C LEU A 24 9.72 2.12 0.29
N VAL A 25 9.51 3.42 0.53
CA VAL A 25 10.40 4.20 1.37
C VAL A 25 10.14 3.79 2.82
N PRO A 26 11.15 3.33 3.57
CA PRO A 26 10.96 2.88 4.95
C PRO A 26 10.22 3.92 5.80
N THR A 27 9.40 3.47 6.75
CA THR A 27 8.66 4.30 7.73
C THR A 27 7.60 5.26 7.17
N THR A 28 7.40 5.32 5.86
CA THR A 28 6.40 6.19 5.22
C THR A 28 5.02 5.55 5.07
N ALA A 29 4.91 4.25 5.34
CA ALA A 29 3.70 3.48 5.08
C ALA A 29 2.83 3.35 6.33
N THR A 30 1.59 3.82 6.25
CA THR A 30 0.58 3.76 7.30
C THR A 30 -0.69 3.13 6.76
N LEU A 31 -1.39 2.38 7.61
CA LEU A 31 -2.70 1.83 7.29
C LEU A 31 -3.68 2.28 8.37
N ASP A 32 -4.71 3.03 7.97
CA ASP A 32 -5.87 3.31 8.80
C ASP A 32 -7.05 2.41 8.41
N MET A 33 -7.73 1.91 9.44
CA MET A 33 -8.91 1.07 9.32
C MET A 33 -10.07 1.74 10.04
N GLY A 34 -11.15 1.98 9.31
CA GLY A 34 -12.41 2.50 9.82
C GLY A 34 -13.50 1.44 9.75
N HIS A 35 -14.38 1.44 10.75
CA HIS A 35 -15.62 0.66 10.73
C HIS A 35 -16.79 1.64 10.85
N THR A 36 -17.63 1.68 9.84
CA THR A 36 -18.84 2.51 9.82
C THR A 36 -20.05 1.58 9.75
N PRO A 37 -20.89 1.54 10.80
CA PRO A 37 -22.13 0.79 10.73
C PRO A 37 -23.11 1.50 9.79
N GLU A 38 -23.61 0.79 8.77
CA GLU A 38 -24.64 1.27 7.85
C GLU A 38 -25.91 0.40 7.93
N GLU A 39 -27.03 0.88 7.38
CA GLU A 39 -28.32 0.16 7.43
C GLU A 39 -28.28 -1.23 6.75
N ALA A 40 -27.32 -1.46 5.84
CA ALA A 40 -27.12 -2.72 5.14
C ALA A 40 -26.07 -3.64 5.78
N GLY A 41 -25.38 -3.21 6.84
CA GLY A 41 -24.30 -3.94 7.52
C GLY A 41 -23.11 -3.04 7.89
N ASP A 42 -22.02 -3.63 8.38
CA ASP A 42 -20.81 -2.91 8.73
C ASP A 42 -19.91 -2.66 7.51
N LEU A 43 -19.71 -1.40 7.15
CA LEU A 43 -18.76 -1.00 6.12
C LEU A 43 -17.37 -0.86 6.76
N THR A 44 -16.44 -1.72 6.37
CA THR A 44 -15.03 -1.57 6.77
C THR A 44 -14.26 -0.84 5.69
N SER A 45 -13.71 0.33 6.02
CA SER A 45 -12.86 1.13 5.15
C SER A 45 -11.38 0.94 5.50
N TYR A 46 -10.54 0.87 4.48
CA TYR A 46 -9.09 0.72 4.60
C TYR A 46 -8.40 1.82 3.80
N GLN A 47 -7.56 2.61 4.44
CA GLN A 47 -6.79 3.67 3.82
C GLN A 47 -5.30 3.38 4.02
N LEU A 48 -4.63 2.95 2.94
CA LEU A 48 -3.21 2.63 2.91
C LEU A 48 -2.47 3.79 2.24
N GLU A 49 -1.67 4.51 3.00
CA GLU A 49 -0.82 5.57 2.48
C GLU A 49 0.63 5.13 2.55
N ALA A 50 1.38 5.30 1.46
CA ALA A 50 2.79 4.96 1.43
C ALA A 50 3.54 5.73 0.35
N THR A 51 4.82 6.00 0.58
CA THR A 51 5.71 6.55 -0.45
C THR A 51 6.48 5.41 -1.12
N LEU A 52 6.43 5.37 -2.45
CA LEU A 52 7.17 4.40 -3.27
C LEU A 52 8.40 5.06 -3.89
N ARG A 53 9.53 4.34 -3.93
CA ARG A 53 10.75 4.77 -4.63
C ARG A 53 10.53 4.86 -6.14
N PHE A 54 9.70 3.97 -6.68
CA PHE A 54 9.25 3.97 -8.06
C PHE A 54 7.90 3.25 -8.14
N CYS A 55 7.09 3.60 -9.14
CA CYS A 55 5.80 2.94 -9.36
C CYS A 55 5.98 1.75 -10.32
N PRO A 56 5.81 0.48 -9.87
CA PRO A 56 5.78 -0.65 -10.79
C PRO A 56 4.50 -0.64 -11.63
N ASP A 57 4.54 -1.13 -12.87
CA ASP A 57 3.38 -1.14 -13.77
C ASP A 57 2.21 -1.95 -13.20
N THR A 58 2.50 -3.00 -12.43
CA THR A 58 1.52 -3.83 -11.73
C THR A 58 0.60 -3.00 -10.83
N ALA A 59 1.06 -1.86 -10.30
CA ALA A 59 0.27 -0.99 -9.44
C ALA A 59 -0.97 -0.38 -10.14
N ARG A 60 -1.04 -0.45 -11.49
CA ARG A 60 -2.17 0.05 -12.30
C ARG A 60 -3.25 -0.99 -12.57
N HIS A 61 -3.03 -2.25 -12.20
CA HIS A 61 -3.97 -3.34 -12.43
C HIS A 61 -5.03 -3.44 -11.31
N ASN A 62 -5.99 -4.35 -11.47
CA ASN A 62 -6.76 -4.86 -10.34
C ASN A 62 -5.83 -5.71 -9.46
N LEU A 63 -5.81 -5.43 -8.16
CA LEU A 63 -4.82 -5.99 -7.26
C LEU A 63 -5.43 -6.76 -6.09
N CYS A 64 -4.71 -7.79 -5.67
CA CYS A 64 -4.71 -8.30 -4.31
C CYS A 64 -3.48 -7.73 -3.61
N VAL A 65 -3.67 -7.14 -2.43
CA VAL A 65 -2.63 -6.45 -1.66
C VAL A 65 -2.43 -7.19 -0.34
N LYS A 66 -1.19 -7.57 -0.03
CA LYS A 66 -0.81 -8.13 1.26
C LYS A 66 0.09 -7.15 1.99
N VAL A 67 -0.37 -6.71 3.15
CA VAL A 67 0.37 -5.79 4.03
C VAL A 67 0.97 -6.60 5.16
N VAL A 68 2.26 -6.41 5.41
CA VAL A 68 2.98 -6.94 6.57
C VAL A 68 3.25 -5.78 7.51
N PHE A 69 2.83 -5.91 8.76
CA PHE A 69 2.99 -4.92 9.80
C PHE A 69 4.31 -5.10 10.55
N ASP A 70 4.66 -4.11 11.38
CA ASP A 70 5.90 -4.13 12.18
C ASP A 70 5.96 -5.29 13.20
N ASP A 71 4.79 -5.74 13.68
CA ASP A 71 4.64 -6.91 14.58
C ASP A 71 4.67 -8.27 13.86
N ASP A 72 5.09 -8.29 12.58
CA ASP A 72 5.09 -9.43 11.67
C ASP A 72 3.70 -10.06 11.42
N SER A 73 2.62 -9.44 11.90
CA SER A 73 1.28 -9.80 11.45
C SER A 73 1.08 -9.37 10.01
N SER A 74 0.18 -10.06 9.29
CA SER A 74 -0.14 -9.71 7.91
C SER A 74 -1.62 -9.69 7.66
N ALA A 75 -2.06 -8.76 6.82
CA ALA A 75 -3.42 -8.69 6.31
C ALA A 75 -3.41 -8.73 4.79
N THR A 76 -4.43 -9.37 4.20
CA THR A 76 -4.61 -9.42 2.76
C THR A 76 -5.94 -8.78 2.39
N PHE A 77 -5.89 -7.90 1.39
CA PHE A 77 -6.99 -7.10 0.90
C PHE A 77 -7.16 -7.33 -0.59
N GLY A 78 -8.40 -7.33 -1.05
CA GLY A 78 -8.71 -7.58 -2.45
C GLY A 78 -8.95 -9.05 -2.76
N THR A 79 -10.00 -9.31 -3.52
CA THR A 79 -10.38 -10.61 -4.07
C THR A 79 -10.75 -10.44 -5.53
N GLU A 80 -10.96 -11.53 -6.27
CA GLU A 80 -11.41 -11.46 -7.67
C GLU A 80 -12.74 -10.71 -7.81
N ASP A 81 -13.66 -10.88 -6.84
CA ASP A 81 -14.96 -10.20 -6.81
C ASP A 81 -14.89 -8.74 -6.34
N LEU A 82 -13.84 -8.39 -5.58
CA LEU A 82 -13.67 -7.09 -4.94
C LEU A 82 -12.19 -6.68 -4.99
N PRO A 83 -11.68 -6.28 -6.16
CA PRO A 83 -10.26 -5.94 -6.34
C PRO A 83 -9.91 -4.61 -5.68
N VAL A 84 -8.67 -4.49 -5.21
CA VAL A 84 -8.12 -3.23 -4.71
C VAL A 84 -7.56 -2.42 -5.86
N LYS A 85 -7.83 -1.11 -5.86
CA LYS A 85 -7.17 -0.13 -6.73
C LYS A 85 -6.25 0.74 -5.90
N LEU A 86 -5.03 0.96 -6.40
CA LEU A 86 -4.11 1.91 -5.81
C LEU A 86 -4.28 3.26 -6.50
N GLU A 87 -4.51 4.30 -5.71
CA GLU A 87 -4.38 5.67 -6.19
C GLU A 87 -2.94 6.11 -5.96
N ILE A 88 -2.27 6.52 -7.04
CA ILE A 88 -0.84 6.84 -7.01
C ILE A 88 -0.68 8.32 -7.30
N THR A 89 -0.31 9.07 -6.28
CA THR A 89 0.00 10.49 -6.39
C THR A 89 1.52 10.64 -6.47
N GLN A 90 2.03 11.10 -7.61
CA GLN A 90 3.47 11.34 -7.79
C GLN A 90 3.85 12.65 -7.09
N ALA A 91 4.67 12.58 -6.05
CA ALA A 91 5.32 13.75 -5.45
C ALA A 91 6.75 13.85 -5.99
N GLU A 92 7.04 14.89 -6.79
CA GLU A 92 8.40 15.20 -7.22
C GLU A 92 9.18 15.77 -6.03
N THR A 93 9.88 14.92 -5.26
CA THR A 93 10.79 15.39 -4.22
C THR A 93 12.23 15.07 -4.62
N THR A 94 12.91 16.06 -5.18
CA THR A 94 14.36 16.01 -5.43
C THR A 94 15.06 16.65 -4.24
N VAL A 95 15.63 15.83 -3.34
CA VAL A 95 16.51 16.33 -2.27
C VAL A 95 17.95 16.23 -2.76
N ILE A 96 18.61 17.38 -2.91
CA ILE A 96 20.05 17.49 -3.17
C ILE A 96 20.69 17.97 -1.87
N GLU A 97 21.37 17.07 -1.15
CA GLU A 97 22.19 17.43 0.01
C GLU A 97 23.62 17.67 -0.46
N CYS A 98 24.20 18.79 -0.03
CA CYS A 98 25.58 19.18 -0.30
C CYS A 98 26.21 19.55 1.04
N ASP A 99 27.11 18.69 1.53
CA ASP A 99 27.96 19.00 2.67
C ASP A 99 29.14 19.85 2.18
N TYR A 100 29.29 21.05 2.73
CA TYR A 100 30.52 21.83 2.61
C TYR A 100 31.40 21.51 3.82
N GLU A 101 32.53 20.82 3.59
CA GLU A 101 33.61 20.76 4.57
C GLU A 101 34.19 22.18 4.77
N CYS A 102 34.36 22.56 6.04
CA CYS A 102 34.95 23.84 6.45
C CYS A 102 36.48 23.86 6.23
#